data_AF-A0A419S6B5-F1
#
_entry.id   AF-A0A419S6B5-F1
#
_cell.length_a   1.000
_cell.length_b   1.000
_cell.length_c   1.000
_cell.angle_alpha   90.00
_cell.angle_beta   90.00
_cell.angle_gamma   90.00
#
_symmetry.space_group_name_H-M   'P 1'
#
loop_
_entity.id
_entity.type
_entity.pdbx_description
1 polymer ?
#
loop_
_entity_poly.entity_id
_entity_poly.type
_entity_poly.pdbx_seq_one_letter_code
_entity_poly.pdbx_strand_id
1 'polypeptide(L)'
;MEKLEKIREIDDEIFECLQEYFPKVKDCNFKKDFPVSFVLILSFDTSANFIKTGILDCAETDNLYGAKILFRSLIEHYLRFKYIFFNWTKTKSDETSEKYFIFSFANDEINSVKAEISKMQLYNPLYKFDSWDDLLKKYSKSEIEKQSVNYTYKNIIKFLIKEMNKPDESQIPFLGNIITEYSKLSSYVHGSILATNETMEFSVESKRMTEIIRISSLATQMSASIKLFSLIMLLQNDREKFTESYLKIDALIKKIPPAGASLQLVPFIKH
;
A
#
# COMPACT_ATOMS: atom_id res chain seq x y z
N MET A 1 -10.39 3.04 23.85
CA MET A 1 -10.95 1.67 23.73
C MET A 1 -12.18 1.65 22.84
N GLU A 2 -13.30 2.28 23.19
CA GLU A 2 -14.54 2.30 22.36
C GLU A 2 -14.31 2.64 20.87
N LYS A 3 -13.48 3.65 20.55
CA LYS A 3 -13.16 3.99 19.15
C LYS A 3 -12.38 2.91 18.42
N LEU A 4 -11.50 2.18 19.11
CA LEU A 4 -10.71 1.10 18.52
C LEU A 4 -11.58 -0.13 18.27
N GLU A 5 -12.46 -0.46 19.21
CA GLU A 5 -13.48 -1.52 19.06
C GLU A 5 -14.36 -1.24 17.83
N LYS A 6 -14.87 -0.01 17.69
CA LYS A 6 -15.62 0.40 16.51
C LYS A 6 -14.83 0.26 15.19
N ILE A 7 -13.52 0.52 15.20
CA ILE A 7 -12.68 0.32 14.01
C ILE A 7 -12.62 -1.16 13.64
N ARG A 8 -12.50 -2.05 14.63
CA ARG A 8 -12.48 -3.50 14.43
C ARG A 8 -13.82 -4.03 13.93
N GLU A 9 -14.93 -3.61 14.53
CA GLU A 9 -16.28 -3.98 14.07
C GLU A 9 -16.47 -3.63 12.58
N ILE A 10 -16.04 -2.44 12.16
CA ILE A 10 -16.13 -2.02 10.75
C ILE A 10 -15.19 -2.87 9.87
N ASP A 11 -13.99 -3.20 10.34
CA ASP A 11 -13.05 -4.06 9.63
C ASP A 11 -13.61 -5.47 9.43
N ASP A 12 -14.28 -6.03 10.44
CA ASP A 12 -14.97 -7.31 10.39
C ASP A 12 -16.13 -7.28 9.38
N GLU A 13 -16.97 -6.24 9.40
CA GLU A 13 -18.05 -6.06 8.40
C GLU A 13 -17.49 -5.96 6.95
N ILE A 14 -16.34 -5.32 6.77
CA ILE A 14 -15.65 -5.24 5.47
C ILE A 14 -15.13 -6.62 5.06
N PHE A 15 -14.59 -7.40 6.01
CA PHE A 15 -14.10 -8.74 5.77
C PHE A 15 -15.23 -9.71 5.40
N GLU A 16 -16.37 -9.64 6.07
CA GLU A 16 -17.57 -10.40 5.71
C GLU A 16 -18.00 -10.09 4.28
N CYS A 17 -18.01 -8.81 3.87
CA CYS A 17 -18.29 -8.43 2.49
C CYS A 17 -17.29 -9.04 1.51
N LEU A 18 -15.98 -9.04 1.86
CA LEU A 18 -14.95 -9.72 1.06
C LEU A 18 -15.28 -11.21 0.89
N GLN A 19 -15.65 -11.91 1.96
CA GLN A 19 -16.01 -13.33 1.88
C GLN A 19 -17.19 -13.60 0.93
N GLU A 20 -18.15 -12.69 0.86
CA GLU A 20 -19.31 -12.80 -0.04
C GLU A 20 -18.92 -12.69 -1.53
N TYR A 21 -18.04 -11.75 -1.90
CA TYR A 21 -17.69 -11.54 -3.32
C TYR A 21 -16.45 -12.29 -3.78
N PHE A 22 -15.53 -12.65 -2.89
CA PHE A 22 -14.25 -13.27 -3.26
C PHE A 22 -14.41 -14.57 -4.08
N PRO A 23 -15.36 -15.47 -3.81
CA PRO A 23 -15.59 -16.64 -4.67
C PRO A 23 -15.94 -16.26 -6.11
N LYS A 24 -16.65 -15.14 -6.31
CA LYS A 24 -17.09 -14.63 -7.64
C LYS A 24 -15.91 -14.11 -8.48
N VAL A 25 -14.79 -13.79 -7.82
CA VAL A 25 -13.57 -13.25 -8.46
C VAL A 25 -12.85 -14.32 -9.29
N LYS A 26 -13.05 -15.62 -9.01
CA LYS A 26 -12.39 -16.71 -9.74
C LYS A 26 -12.75 -16.77 -11.23
N ASP A 27 -14.00 -16.43 -11.55
CA ASP A 27 -14.61 -16.53 -12.88
C ASP A 27 -15.06 -15.16 -13.42
N CYS A 28 -14.43 -14.08 -12.98
CA CYS A 28 -14.70 -12.75 -13.52
C CYS A 28 -14.06 -12.58 -14.91
N ASN A 29 -14.70 -11.78 -15.76
CA ASN A 29 -14.17 -11.41 -17.07
C ASN A 29 -12.92 -10.54 -16.93
N PHE A 30 -12.86 -9.70 -15.89
CA PHE A 30 -11.67 -8.89 -15.61
C PHE A 30 -10.38 -9.73 -15.54
N LYS A 31 -10.42 -10.92 -14.91
CA LYS A 31 -9.26 -11.83 -14.85
C LYS A 31 -8.81 -12.32 -16.22
N LYS A 32 -9.74 -12.51 -17.15
CA LYS A 32 -9.44 -12.98 -18.52
C LYS A 32 -8.83 -11.85 -19.35
N ASP A 33 -9.37 -10.65 -19.21
CA ASP A 33 -8.99 -9.48 -20.01
C ASP A 33 -7.71 -8.83 -19.47
N PHE A 34 -7.49 -8.89 -18.14
CA PHE A 34 -6.44 -8.20 -17.41
C PHE A 34 -5.75 -9.11 -16.37
N PRO A 35 -5.15 -10.25 -16.78
CA PRO A 35 -4.63 -11.26 -15.88
C PRO A 35 -3.53 -10.75 -14.93
N VAL A 36 -2.65 -9.85 -15.38
CA VAL A 36 -1.56 -9.33 -14.55
C VAL A 36 -2.06 -8.26 -13.59
N SER A 37 -2.92 -7.35 -14.06
CA SER A 37 -3.57 -6.39 -13.14
C SER A 37 -4.37 -7.13 -12.08
N PHE A 38 -5.08 -8.20 -12.46
CA PHE A 38 -5.84 -9.05 -11.55
C PHE A 38 -4.96 -9.66 -10.44
N VAL A 39 -3.82 -10.24 -10.80
CA VAL A 39 -2.87 -10.78 -9.80
C VAL A 39 -2.35 -9.69 -8.87
N LEU A 40 -1.99 -8.51 -9.42
CA LEU A 40 -1.50 -7.40 -8.61
C LEU A 40 -2.54 -6.86 -7.64
N ILE A 41 -3.80 -6.66 -8.07
CA ILE A 41 -4.85 -6.14 -7.16
C ILE A 41 -5.12 -7.11 -6.02
N LEU A 42 -5.12 -8.43 -6.28
CA LEU A 42 -5.28 -9.44 -5.24
C LEU A 42 -4.09 -9.47 -4.28
N SER A 43 -2.88 -9.31 -4.82
CA SER A 43 -1.64 -9.28 -4.03
C SER A 43 -1.59 -8.07 -3.10
N PHE A 44 -1.96 -6.88 -3.61
CA PHE A 44 -2.02 -5.66 -2.81
C PHE A 44 -3.13 -5.72 -1.76
N ASP A 45 -4.32 -6.20 -2.12
CA ASP A 45 -5.43 -6.35 -1.17
C ASP A 45 -5.06 -7.29 -0.02
N THR A 46 -4.54 -8.47 -0.36
CA THR A 46 -4.10 -9.48 0.61
C THR A 46 -3.01 -8.94 1.54
N SER A 47 -1.94 -8.36 0.96
CA SER A 47 -0.81 -7.85 1.74
C SER A 47 -1.21 -6.67 2.63
N ALA A 48 -2.00 -5.72 2.09
CA ALA A 48 -2.49 -4.59 2.87
C ALA A 48 -3.41 -5.06 4.01
N ASN A 49 -4.21 -6.10 3.78
CA ASN A 49 -5.04 -6.69 4.82
C ASN A 49 -4.19 -7.28 5.96
N PHE A 50 -3.17 -8.09 5.64
CA PHE A 50 -2.26 -8.64 6.66
C PHE A 50 -1.54 -7.55 7.46
N ILE A 51 -1.02 -6.52 6.79
CA ILE A 51 -0.35 -5.41 7.47
C ILE A 51 -1.34 -4.65 8.38
N LYS A 52 -2.55 -4.37 7.89
CA LYS A 52 -3.61 -3.71 8.67
C LYS A 52 -4.01 -4.54 9.89
N THR A 53 -4.17 -5.85 9.77
CA THR A 53 -4.46 -6.72 10.91
C THR A 53 -3.32 -6.65 11.95
N GLY A 54 -2.06 -6.74 11.51
CA GLY A 54 -0.91 -6.58 12.42
C GLY A 54 -0.87 -5.22 13.13
N ILE A 55 -1.32 -4.14 12.46
CA ILE A 55 -1.46 -2.81 13.08
C ILE A 55 -2.53 -2.82 14.17
N LEU A 56 -3.70 -3.43 13.91
CA LEU A 56 -4.78 -3.53 14.89
C LEU A 56 -4.40 -4.43 16.07
N ASP A 57 -3.61 -5.48 15.86
CA ASP A 57 -3.12 -6.35 16.94
C ASP A 57 -2.07 -5.63 17.80
N CYS A 58 -1.21 -4.82 17.17
CA CYS A 58 -0.32 -3.91 17.89
C CYS A 58 -1.12 -2.89 18.71
N ALA A 59 -2.24 -2.38 18.18
CA ALA A 59 -3.10 -1.44 18.88
C ALA A 59 -3.75 -2.04 20.14
N GLU A 60 -4.20 -3.30 20.08
CA GLU A 60 -4.78 -4.01 21.22
C GLU A 60 -3.78 -4.25 22.36
N THR A 61 -2.51 -4.44 22.00
CA THR A 61 -1.43 -4.68 22.95
C THR A 61 -0.68 -3.41 23.36
N ASP A 62 -1.22 -2.23 23.02
CA ASP A 62 -0.61 -0.90 23.26
C ASP A 62 0.81 -0.74 22.69
N ASN A 63 1.13 -1.51 21.64
CA ASN A 63 2.41 -1.51 20.95
C ASN A 63 2.42 -0.48 19.79
N LEU A 64 2.42 0.80 20.15
CA LEU A 64 2.46 1.90 19.16
C LEU A 64 3.73 1.86 18.28
N TYR A 65 4.86 1.42 18.83
CA TYR A 65 6.12 1.34 18.07
C TYR A 65 6.02 0.34 16.91
N GLY A 66 5.51 -0.86 17.18
CA GLY A 66 5.22 -1.87 16.17
C GLY A 66 4.18 -1.41 15.16
N ALA A 67 3.11 -0.75 15.62
CA ALA A 67 2.09 -0.19 14.73
C ALA A 67 2.67 0.83 13.75
N LYS A 68 3.59 1.71 14.19
CA LYS A 68 4.25 2.71 13.33
C LYS A 68 5.18 2.07 12.28
N ILE A 69 5.91 1.00 12.63
CA ILE A 69 6.71 0.23 11.67
C ILE A 69 5.81 -0.34 10.56
N LEU A 70 4.74 -1.04 10.95
CA LEU A 70 3.82 -1.67 10.01
C LEU A 70 3.09 -0.63 9.16
N PHE A 71 2.73 0.51 9.74
CA PHE A 71 2.04 1.58 9.03
C PHE A 71 2.89 2.18 7.89
N ARG A 72 4.21 2.26 8.07
CA ARG A 72 5.13 2.65 6.98
C ARG A 72 5.02 1.69 5.79
N SER A 73 5.01 0.39 6.05
CA SER A 73 4.86 -0.63 5.02
C SER A 73 3.50 -0.50 4.33
N LEU A 74 2.41 -0.30 5.09
CA LEU A 74 1.08 -0.13 4.51
C LEU A 74 1.00 1.06 3.55
N ILE A 75 1.66 2.18 3.87
CA ILE A 75 1.75 3.35 2.97
C ILE A 75 2.37 2.96 1.63
N GLU A 76 3.43 2.14 1.61
CA GLU A 76 4.05 1.70 0.34
C GLU A 76 3.10 0.85 -0.49
N HIS A 77 2.45 -0.13 0.13
CA HIS A 77 1.48 -1.00 -0.55
C HIS A 77 0.31 -0.19 -1.11
N TYR A 78 -0.22 0.75 -0.32
CA TYR A 78 -1.28 1.64 -0.75
C TYR A 78 -0.86 2.51 -1.95
N LEU A 79 0.32 3.14 -1.91
CA LEU A 79 0.80 3.98 -3.00
C LEU A 79 1.06 3.16 -4.27
N ARG A 80 1.70 1.99 -4.16
CA ARG A 80 1.95 1.09 -5.31
C ARG A 80 0.65 0.62 -5.94
N PHE A 81 -0.35 0.23 -5.13
CA PHE A 81 -1.69 -0.06 -5.63
C PHE A 81 -2.29 1.13 -6.38
N LYS A 82 -2.22 2.34 -5.81
CA LYS A 82 -2.72 3.55 -6.47
C LYS A 82 -2.04 3.82 -7.80
N TYR A 83 -0.73 3.62 -7.89
CA TYR A 83 0.00 3.72 -9.15
C TYR A 83 -0.57 2.77 -10.22
N ILE A 84 -0.80 1.50 -9.89
CA ILE A 84 -1.40 0.52 -10.81
C ILE A 84 -2.82 0.93 -11.19
N PHE A 85 -3.66 1.24 -10.21
CA PHE A 85 -5.04 1.65 -10.42
C PHE A 85 -5.15 2.84 -11.39
N PHE A 86 -4.40 3.91 -11.16
CA PHE A 86 -4.45 5.11 -11.99
C PHE A 86 -3.95 4.87 -13.41
N ASN A 87 -2.91 4.07 -13.61
CA ASN A 87 -2.46 3.74 -14.96
C ASN A 87 -3.48 2.86 -15.70
N TRP A 88 -4.08 1.90 -14.99
CA TRP A 88 -5.11 1.05 -15.57
C TRP A 88 -6.37 1.86 -15.94
N THR A 89 -6.84 2.78 -15.09
CA THR A 89 -8.05 3.58 -15.42
C THR A 89 -7.88 4.43 -16.68
N LYS A 90 -6.66 4.87 -16.98
CA LYS A 90 -6.32 5.65 -18.16
C LYS A 90 -6.21 4.83 -19.44
N THR A 91 -5.52 3.70 -19.35
CA THR A 91 -5.13 2.92 -20.52
C THR A 91 -6.05 1.74 -20.78
N LYS A 92 -6.79 1.29 -19.76
CA LYS A 92 -7.58 0.07 -19.76
C LYS A 92 -6.77 -1.10 -20.32
N SER A 93 -5.54 -1.24 -19.83
CA SER A 93 -4.53 -2.19 -20.32
C SER A 93 -3.68 -2.74 -19.17
N ASP A 94 -3.16 -3.95 -19.37
CA ASP A 94 -2.23 -4.64 -18.46
C ASP A 94 -0.78 -4.20 -18.62
N GLU A 95 -0.44 -3.41 -19.65
CA GLU A 95 0.96 -3.08 -19.98
C GLU A 95 1.73 -2.47 -18.80
N THR A 96 1.09 -1.59 -18.02
CA THR A 96 1.74 -0.99 -16.84
C THR A 96 1.92 -2.00 -15.72
N SER A 97 0.94 -2.86 -15.50
CA SER A 97 0.99 -3.95 -14.51
C SER A 97 2.07 -4.96 -14.85
N GLU A 98 2.22 -5.32 -16.12
CA GLU A 98 3.29 -6.18 -16.64
C GLU A 98 4.67 -5.58 -16.39
N LYS A 99 4.87 -4.31 -16.78
CA LYS A 99 6.13 -3.60 -16.54
C LYS A 99 6.44 -3.54 -15.06
N TYR A 100 5.47 -3.16 -14.23
CA TYR A 100 5.63 -3.10 -12.78
C TYR A 100 6.06 -4.46 -12.20
N PHE A 101 5.38 -5.54 -12.58
CA PHE A 101 5.68 -6.88 -12.11
C PHE A 101 7.10 -7.31 -12.49
N ILE A 102 7.45 -7.17 -13.77
CA ILE A 102 8.76 -7.58 -14.31
C ILE A 102 9.89 -6.79 -13.66
N PHE A 103 9.80 -5.46 -13.63
CA PHE A 103 10.89 -4.63 -13.12
C PHE A 103 11.01 -4.71 -11.59
N SER A 104 9.90 -4.88 -10.86
CA SER A 104 9.96 -5.09 -9.40
C SER A 104 10.64 -6.42 -9.08
N PHE A 105 10.23 -7.51 -9.74
CA PHE A 105 10.83 -8.82 -9.56
C PHE A 105 12.33 -8.81 -9.90
N ALA A 106 12.70 -8.26 -11.06
CA ALA A 106 14.09 -8.21 -11.49
C ALA A 106 14.96 -7.36 -10.54
N ASN A 107 14.41 -6.28 -9.97
CA ASN A 107 15.12 -5.47 -8.99
C ASN A 107 15.34 -6.20 -7.67
N ASP A 108 14.38 -7.00 -7.23
CA ASP A 108 14.51 -7.82 -6.02
C ASP A 108 15.57 -8.93 -6.20
N GLU A 109 15.62 -9.55 -7.37
CA GLU A 109 16.69 -10.50 -7.75
C GLU A 109 18.06 -9.81 -7.76
N ILE A 110 18.17 -8.61 -8.36
CA ILE A 110 19.42 -7.83 -8.35
C ILE A 110 19.88 -7.54 -6.92
N ASN A 111 18.96 -7.16 -6.03
CA ASN A 111 19.29 -6.85 -4.63
C ASN A 111 19.73 -8.09 -3.86
N SER A 112 19.10 -9.24 -4.10
CA SER A 112 19.48 -10.52 -3.50
C SER A 112 20.88 -10.94 -3.94
N VAL A 113 21.19 -10.84 -5.24
CA VAL A 113 22.54 -11.12 -5.75
C VAL A 113 23.57 -10.13 -5.21
N LYS A 114 23.24 -8.83 -5.13
CA LYS A 114 24.11 -7.82 -4.50
C LYS A 114 24.45 -8.20 -3.05
N ALA A 115 23.48 -8.67 -2.28
CA ALA A 115 23.70 -9.11 -0.89
C ALA A 115 24.66 -10.30 -0.81
N GLU A 116 24.51 -11.30 -1.69
CA GLU A 116 25.44 -12.44 -1.74
C GLU A 116 26.85 -12.03 -2.21
N ILE A 117 26.96 -11.09 -3.16
CA ILE A 117 28.26 -10.51 -3.55
C ILE A 117 28.91 -9.83 -2.34
N SER A 118 28.18 -8.99 -1.61
CA SER A 118 28.69 -8.31 -0.41
C SER A 118 29.14 -9.30 0.66
N LYS A 119 28.40 -10.40 0.84
CA LYS A 119 28.79 -11.49 1.74
C LYS A 119 30.08 -12.18 1.30
N MET A 120 30.25 -12.48 0.01
CA MET A 120 31.49 -13.06 -0.51
C MET A 120 32.68 -12.10 -0.36
N GLN A 121 32.44 -10.79 -0.51
CA GLN A 121 33.44 -9.75 -0.36
C GLN A 121 34.00 -9.62 1.07
N LEU A 122 33.27 -10.11 2.08
CA LEU A 122 33.80 -10.20 3.45
C LEU A 122 34.99 -11.18 3.56
N TYR A 123 35.00 -12.23 2.73
CA TYR A 123 36.06 -13.25 2.71
C TYR A 123 37.09 -12.98 1.62
N ASN A 124 36.67 -12.42 0.50
CA ASN A 124 37.53 -12.05 -0.62
C ASN A 124 37.12 -10.66 -1.15
N PRO A 125 37.79 -9.57 -0.71
CA PRO A 125 37.46 -8.21 -1.15
C PRO A 125 37.53 -7.99 -2.67
N LEU A 126 38.22 -8.86 -3.40
CA LEU A 126 38.35 -8.80 -4.86
C LEU A 126 37.31 -9.66 -5.60
N TYR A 127 36.38 -10.31 -4.88
CA TYR A 127 35.32 -11.09 -5.50
C TYR A 127 34.50 -10.23 -6.46
N LYS A 128 34.31 -10.76 -7.67
CA LYS A 128 33.49 -10.17 -8.73
C LYS A 128 32.43 -11.17 -9.13
N PHE A 129 31.25 -10.65 -9.44
CA PHE A 129 30.16 -11.44 -10.00
C PHE A 129 30.35 -11.57 -11.52
N ASP A 130 30.27 -12.79 -12.02
CA ASP A 130 30.73 -13.13 -13.36
C ASP A 130 29.89 -12.51 -14.48
N SER A 131 28.55 -12.47 -14.34
CA SER A 131 27.70 -11.82 -15.35
C SER A 131 26.30 -11.51 -14.84
N TRP A 132 25.82 -10.29 -15.10
CA TRP A 132 24.42 -9.91 -14.90
C TRP A 132 23.52 -10.37 -16.06
N ASP A 133 24.11 -10.67 -17.23
CA ASP A 133 23.34 -10.92 -18.46
C ASP A 133 22.57 -12.25 -18.38
N ASP A 134 23.14 -13.27 -17.73
CA ASP A 134 22.50 -14.57 -17.54
C ASP A 134 21.26 -14.50 -16.63
N LEU A 135 21.30 -13.61 -15.63
CA LEU A 135 20.22 -13.40 -14.68
C LEU A 135 19.08 -12.57 -15.29
N LEU A 136 19.44 -11.49 -15.99
CA LEU A 136 18.49 -10.45 -16.37
C LEU A 136 17.88 -10.65 -17.77
N LYS A 137 18.50 -11.52 -18.59
CA LYS A 137 18.06 -12.00 -19.92
C LYS A 137 17.64 -10.91 -20.90
N LYS A 138 16.47 -10.30 -20.67
CA LYS A 138 15.78 -9.36 -21.55
C LYS A 138 16.14 -7.89 -21.28
N TYR A 139 16.49 -7.53 -20.05
CA TYR A 139 16.72 -6.13 -19.66
C TYR A 139 18.10 -5.96 -19.04
N SER A 140 18.74 -4.83 -19.31
CA SER A 140 20.00 -4.50 -18.65
C SER A 140 19.77 -4.14 -17.17
N LYS A 141 20.77 -4.36 -16.32
CA LYS A 141 20.75 -3.90 -14.92
C LYS A 141 20.40 -2.41 -14.80
N SER A 142 21.02 -1.58 -15.64
CA SER A 142 20.79 -0.13 -15.63
C SER A 142 19.35 0.23 -16.00
N GLU A 143 18.76 -0.50 -16.94
CA GLU A 143 17.36 -0.31 -17.31
C GLU A 143 16.41 -0.69 -16.18
N ILE A 144 16.64 -1.83 -15.52
CA ILE A 144 15.84 -2.27 -14.38
C ILE A 144 15.93 -1.28 -13.23
N GLU A 145 17.14 -0.82 -12.88
CA GLU A 145 17.34 0.18 -11.82
C GLU A 145 16.63 1.50 -12.18
N LYS A 146 16.74 1.95 -13.43
CA LYS A 146 16.06 3.17 -13.92
C LYS A 146 14.53 3.05 -13.85
N GLN A 147 13.97 1.91 -14.24
CA GLN A 147 12.52 1.70 -14.20
C GLN A 147 12.01 1.56 -12.76
N SER A 148 12.74 0.87 -11.91
CA SER A 148 12.36 0.63 -10.50
C SER A 148 12.28 1.92 -9.68
N VAL A 149 13.07 2.94 -10.05
CA VAL A 149 12.99 4.28 -9.45
C VAL A 149 11.58 4.87 -9.59
N ASN A 150 10.83 4.57 -10.65
CA ASN A 150 9.45 5.05 -10.83
C ASN A 150 8.50 4.51 -9.75
N TYR A 151 8.82 3.37 -9.14
CA TYR A 151 7.99 2.71 -8.14
C TYR A 151 8.35 3.09 -6.70
N THR A 152 9.29 4.02 -6.52
CA THR A 152 9.56 4.61 -5.21
C THR A 152 8.40 5.52 -4.78
N TYR A 153 8.10 5.56 -3.48
CA TYR A 153 6.95 6.30 -2.95
C TYR A 153 6.93 7.78 -3.40
N LYS A 154 8.11 8.44 -3.44
CA LYS A 154 8.22 9.84 -3.89
C LYS A 154 7.80 10.02 -5.35
N ASN A 155 8.23 9.11 -6.23
CA ASN A 155 7.91 9.20 -7.65
C ASN A 155 6.47 8.79 -7.93
N ILE A 156 5.93 7.82 -7.19
CA ILE A 156 4.50 7.52 -7.23
C ILE A 156 3.67 8.74 -6.81
N ILE A 157 4.01 9.41 -5.71
CA ILE A 157 3.26 10.59 -5.26
C ILE A 157 3.33 11.72 -6.30
N LYS A 158 4.50 11.98 -6.89
CA LYS A 158 4.65 12.94 -8.01
C LYS A 158 3.77 12.56 -9.20
N PHE A 159 3.74 11.28 -9.56
CA PHE A 159 2.85 10.76 -10.59
C PHE A 159 1.39 11.04 -10.24
N LEU A 160 0.93 10.65 -9.05
CA LEU A 160 -0.46 10.85 -8.63
C LEU A 160 -0.86 12.32 -8.67
N ILE A 161 -0.03 13.24 -8.15
CA ILE A 161 -0.31 14.68 -8.20
C ILE A 161 -0.46 15.17 -9.64
N LYS A 162 0.43 14.72 -10.54
CA LYS A 162 0.37 15.07 -11.96
C LYS A 162 -0.93 14.60 -12.59
N GLU A 163 -1.40 13.40 -12.25
CA GLU A 163 -2.58 12.81 -12.87
C GLU A 163 -3.92 13.36 -12.37
N MET A 164 -3.92 14.14 -11.30
CA MET A 164 -5.15 14.69 -10.75
C MET A 164 -5.66 15.91 -11.53
N ASN A 165 -4.87 16.46 -12.48
CA ASN A 165 -5.15 17.61 -13.38
C ASN A 165 -5.56 18.94 -12.70
N LYS A 166 -6.35 18.90 -11.61
CA LYS A 166 -6.71 19.94 -10.65
C LYS A 166 -6.97 19.26 -9.28
N PRO A 167 -5.92 18.89 -8.52
CA PRO A 167 -6.13 18.32 -7.21
C PRO A 167 -6.92 19.32 -6.36
N ASP A 168 -7.96 18.84 -5.67
CA ASP A 168 -8.73 19.71 -4.78
C ASP A 168 -7.88 20.17 -3.58
N GLU A 169 -8.38 21.17 -2.84
CA GLU A 169 -7.69 21.74 -1.67
C GLU A 169 -7.39 20.70 -0.57
N SER A 170 -8.06 19.54 -0.56
CA SER A 170 -7.88 18.47 0.43
C SER A 170 -6.93 17.34 -0.03
N GLN A 171 -6.75 17.16 -1.33
CA GLN A 171 -5.94 16.10 -1.94
C GLN A 171 -4.44 16.38 -1.92
N ILE A 172 -4.02 17.63 -2.19
CA ILE A 172 -2.59 18.02 -2.10
C ILE A 172 -2.08 17.88 -0.67
N PRO A 173 -2.77 18.39 0.37
CA PRO A 173 -2.34 18.21 1.75
C PRO A 173 -2.24 16.73 2.14
N PHE A 174 -3.18 15.88 1.72
CA PHE A 174 -3.12 14.45 2.01
C PHE A 174 -1.84 13.79 1.47
N LEU A 175 -1.56 13.95 0.17
CA LEU A 175 -0.35 13.36 -0.45
C LEU A 175 0.94 13.98 0.10
N GLY A 176 0.94 15.29 0.37
CA GLY A 176 2.06 15.97 1.03
C GLY A 176 2.32 15.45 2.44
N ASN A 177 1.25 15.20 3.21
CA ASN A 177 1.35 14.66 4.57
C ASN A 177 1.83 13.21 4.56
N ILE A 178 1.46 12.39 3.57
CA ILE A 178 2.04 11.05 3.40
C ILE A 178 3.56 11.10 3.25
N ILE A 179 4.12 12.07 2.50
CA ILE A 179 5.58 12.19 2.33
C ILE A 179 6.26 12.41 3.68
N THR A 180 5.75 13.38 4.44
CA THR A 180 6.28 13.74 5.76
C THR A 180 6.14 12.58 6.73
N GLU A 181 4.95 11.96 6.77
CA GLU A 181 4.65 10.82 7.63
C GLU A 181 5.56 9.64 7.33
N TYR A 182 5.69 9.24 6.06
CA TYR A 182 6.57 8.15 5.65
C TYR A 182 8.04 8.39 6.05
N SER A 183 8.50 9.65 5.91
CA SER A 183 9.85 10.03 6.34
C SER A 183 10.02 9.89 7.85
N LYS A 184 9.04 10.32 8.65
CA LYS A 184 9.05 10.17 10.10
C LYS A 184 9.04 8.69 10.51
N LEU A 185 8.16 7.89 9.92
CA LEU A 185 8.04 6.47 10.25
C LEU A 185 9.31 5.66 9.91
N SER A 186 10.15 6.15 9.00
CA SER A 186 11.47 5.53 8.73
C SER A 186 12.39 5.54 9.96
N SER A 187 12.22 6.50 10.89
CA SER A 187 12.95 6.49 12.16
C SER A 187 12.64 5.26 13.03
N TYR A 188 11.41 4.75 12.98
CA TYR A 188 10.98 3.57 13.74
C TYR A 188 11.55 2.28 13.16
N VAL A 189 11.65 2.18 11.84
CA VAL A 189 12.25 1.02 11.17
C VAL A 189 13.74 0.90 11.49
N HIS A 190 14.44 2.03 11.58
CA HIS A 190 15.89 2.05 11.79
C HIS A 190 16.31 2.26 13.25
N GLY A 191 15.36 2.35 14.19
CA GLY A 191 15.67 2.59 15.60
C GLY A 191 16.38 3.92 15.86
N SER A 192 16.07 4.96 15.09
CA SER A 192 16.80 6.23 15.20
C SER A 192 16.40 7.04 16.44
N ILE A 193 17.22 8.03 16.80
CA ILE A 193 16.98 8.91 17.96
C ILE A 193 15.64 9.65 17.86
N LEU A 194 15.15 9.93 16.66
CA LEU A 194 13.84 10.58 16.46
C LEU A 194 12.70 9.70 16.96
N ALA A 195 12.72 8.40 16.64
CA ALA A 195 11.72 7.45 17.13
C ALA A 195 11.82 7.29 18.65
N THR A 196 13.04 7.30 19.20
CA THR A 196 13.26 7.24 20.65
C THR A 196 12.62 8.44 21.35
N ASN A 197 12.89 9.66 20.87
CA ASN A 197 12.34 10.88 21.43
C ASN A 197 10.80 10.91 21.35
N GLU A 198 10.23 10.56 20.19
CA GLU A 198 8.77 10.54 20.01
C GLU A 198 8.12 9.45 20.89
N THR A 199 8.78 8.29 21.07
CA THR A 199 8.31 7.23 21.99
C THR A 199 8.25 7.73 23.44
N MET A 200 9.20 8.57 23.86
CA MET A 200 9.13 9.22 25.18
C MET A 200 7.93 10.16 25.30
N GLU A 201 7.55 10.87 24.24
CA GLU A 201 6.33 11.70 24.24
C GLU A 201 5.06 10.85 24.38
N PHE A 202 5.08 9.62 23.85
CA PHE A 202 4.00 8.64 23.99
C PHE A 202 4.03 7.85 25.31
N SER A 203 4.89 8.20 26.26
CA SER A 203 4.75 7.73 27.64
C SER A 203 3.42 8.19 28.26
N VAL A 204 2.89 9.34 27.79
CA VAL A 204 1.58 9.84 28.15
C VAL A 204 0.50 9.02 27.43
N GLU A 205 -0.28 8.26 28.21
CA GLU A 205 -1.32 7.34 27.71
C GLU A 205 -2.31 8.01 26.75
N SER A 206 -2.79 9.22 27.07
CA SER A 206 -3.77 9.92 26.22
C SER A 206 -3.21 10.27 24.84
N LYS A 207 -1.94 10.66 24.75
CA LYS A 207 -1.25 10.92 23.48
C LYS A 207 -1.05 9.63 22.70
N ARG A 208 -0.58 8.58 23.38
CA ARG A 208 -0.37 7.25 22.78
C ARG A 208 -1.66 6.67 22.21
N MET A 209 -2.74 6.67 22.99
CA MET A 209 -4.04 6.17 22.58
C MET A 209 -4.63 6.98 21.42
N THR A 210 -4.45 8.31 21.43
CA THR A 210 -4.88 9.16 20.31
C THR A 210 -4.16 8.76 19.01
N GLU A 211 -2.85 8.51 19.08
CA GLU A 211 -2.06 8.10 17.93
C GLU A 211 -2.39 6.66 17.46
N ILE A 212 -2.61 5.74 18.40
CA ILE A 212 -3.07 4.38 18.10
C ILE A 212 -4.39 4.41 17.32
N ILE A 213 -5.37 5.18 17.79
CA ILE A 213 -6.66 5.33 17.12
C ILE A 213 -6.45 5.93 15.72
N ARG A 214 -5.59 6.96 15.60
CA ARG A 214 -5.29 7.59 14.32
C ARG A 214 -4.72 6.60 13.31
N ILE A 215 -3.69 5.86 13.69
CA ILE A 215 -3.03 4.87 12.82
C ILE A 215 -3.99 3.74 12.47
N SER A 216 -4.76 3.24 13.43
CA SER A 216 -5.76 2.18 13.20
C SER A 216 -6.83 2.61 12.21
N SER A 217 -7.35 3.84 12.35
CA SER A 217 -8.29 4.44 11.40
C SER A 217 -7.68 4.53 10.00
N LEU A 218 -6.48 5.09 9.86
CA LEU A 218 -5.83 5.24 8.56
C LEU A 218 -5.52 3.88 7.92
N ALA A 219 -5.06 2.92 8.71
CA ALA A 219 -4.74 1.59 8.21
C ALA A 219 -5.98 0.89 7.65
N THR A 220 -7.09 0.96 8.39
CA THR A 220 -8.38 0.41 7.98
C THR A 220 -8.89 1.12 6.72
N GLN A 221 -8.85 2.46 6.68
CA GLN A 221 -9.27 3.22 5.50
C GLN A 221 -8.39 2.93 4.26
N MET A 222 -7.06 2.80 4.41
CA MET A 222 -6.16 2.50 3.29
C MET A 222 -6.39 1.08 2.74
N SER A 223 -6.49 0.08 3.62
CA SER A 223 -6.79 -1.31 3.25
C SER A 223 -8.17 -1.43 2.58
N ALA A 224 -9.20 -0.79 3.16
CA ALA A 224 -10.54 -0.79 2.60
C ALA A 224 -10.62 -0.02 1.27
N SER A 225 -9.85 1.06 1.12
CA SER A 225 -9.74 1.78 -0.15
C SER A 225 -9.18 0.89 -1.24
N ILE A 226 -8.14 0.09 -0.96
CA ILE A 226 -7.60 -0.87 -1.94
C ILE A 226 -8.71 -1.81 -2.43
N LYS A 227 -9.51 -2.38 -1.51
CA LYS A 227 -10.67 -3.22 -1.85
C LYS A 227 -11.69 -2.48 -2.71
N LEU A 228 -12.08 -1.27 -2.31
CA LEU A 228 -13.06 -0.46 -3.02
C LEU A 228 -12.62 -0.16 -4.46
N PHE A 229 -11.36 0.24 -4.66
CA PHE A 229 -10.83 0.54 -5.99
C PHE A 229 -10.59 -0.72 -6.82
N SER A 230 -10.23 -1.85 -6.19
CA SER A 230 -10.22 -3.16 -6.86
C SER A 230 -11.62 -3.55 -7.35
N LEU A 231 -12.65 -3.34 -6.54
CA LEU A 231 -14.04 -3.56 -6.95
C LEU A 231 -14.45 -2.66 -8.11
N ILE A 232 -14.00 -1.40 -8.16
CA ILE A 232 -14.20 -0.53 -9.33
C ILE A 232 -13.58 -1.15 -10.58
N MET A 233 -12.39 -1.73 -10.50
CA MET A 233 -11.76 -2.40 -11.65
C MET A 233 -12.59 -3.61 -12.09
N LEU A 234 -13.03 -4.46 -11.15
CA LEU A 234 -13.87 -5.63 -11.42
C LEU A 234 -15.25 -5.26 -12.01
N LEU A 235 -15.87 -4.19 -11.51
CA LEU A 235 -17.18 -3.69 -11.96
C LEU A 235 -17.23 -3.32 -13.45
N GLN A 236 -16.10 -2.95 -14.03
CA GLN A 236 -16.05 -2.51 -15.43
C GLN A 236 -16.33 -3.65 -16.40
N ASN A 237 -16.07 -4.89 -16.00
CA ASN A 237 -16.27 -6.09 -16.82
C ASN A 237 -17.36 -7.02 -16.26
N ASP A 238 -17.73 -6.84 -15.00
CA ASP A 238 -18.64 -7.73 -14.26
C ASP A 238 -19.59 -6.95 -13.32
N ARG A 239 -20.25 -5.90 -13.85
CA ARG A 239 -21.05 -4.95 -13.07
C ARG A 239 -22.05 -5.61 -12.11
N GLU A 240 -22.85 -6.54 -12.61
CA GLU A 240 -23.90 -7.21 -11.81
C GLU A 240 -23.32 -8.04 -10.66
N LYS A 241 -22.11 -8.59 -10.82
CA LYS A 241 -21.48 -9.45 -9.80
C LYS A 241 -20.96 -8.66 -8.59
N PHE A 242 -20.56 -7.41 -8.79
CA PHE A 242 -19.78 -6.65 -7.80
C PHE A 242 -20.43 -5.33 -7.33
N THR A 243 -21.56 -4.91 -7.87
CA THR A 243 -22.18 -3.60 -7.53
C THR A 243 -22.61 -3.54 -6.07
N GLU A 244 -23.26 -4.59 -5.57
CA GLU A 244 -23.71 -4.64 -4.18
C GLU A 244 -22.53 -4.55 -3.20
N SER A 245 -21.48 -5.35 -3.42
CA SER A 245 -20.28 -5.34 -2.57
C SER A 245 -19.54 -4.00 -2.60
N TYR A 246 -19.48 -3.35 -3.78
CA TYR A 246 -18.93 -2.01 -3.90
C TYR A 246 -19.70 -1.00 -3.03
N LEU A 247 -21.03 -0.97 -3.13
CA LEU A 247 -21.87 -0.05 -2.37
C LEU A 247 -21.78 -0.32 -0.86
N LYS A 248 -21.73 -1.60 -0.46
CA LYS A 248 -21.57 -2.01 0.95
C LYS A 248 -20.23 -1.50 1.50
N ILE A 249 -19.11 -1.76 0.82
CA ILE A 249 -17.79 -1.30 1.26
C ILE A 249 -17.67 0.22 1.27
N ASP A 250 -18.21 0.92 0.26
CA ASP A 250 -18.22 2.39 0.24
C ASP A 250 -18.96 2.97 1.46
N ALA A 251 -20.10 2.39 1.82
CA ALA A 251 -20.86 2.78 3.01
C ALA A 251 -20.07 2.51 4.30
N LEU A 252 -19.38 1.37 4.41
CA LEU A 252 -18.59 1.00 5.58
C LEU A 252 -17.38 1.92 5.79
N ILE A 253 -16.66 2.26 4.72
CA ILE A 253 -15.50 3.17 4.78
C ILE A 253 -15.89 4.52 5.38
N LYS A 254 -17.08 5.04 5.03
CA LYS A 254 -17.62 6.31 5.55
C LYS A 254 -17.93 6.28 7.04
N LYS A 255 -18.06 5.09 7.65
CA LYS A 255 -18.27 4.93 9.10
C LYS A 255 -16.97 4.90 9.90
N ILE A 256 -15.81 4.71 9.25
CA ILE A 256 -14.52 4.62 9.94
C ILE A 256 -14.22 5.97 10.63
N PRO A 257 -13.90 5.99 11.93
CA PRO A 257 -13.60 7.23 12.65
C PRO A 257 -12.52 8.05 11.94
N PRO A 258 -12.70 9.37 11.76
CA PRO A 258 -11.72 10.19 11.08
C PRO A 258 -10.41 10.22 11.87
N ALA A 259 -9.29 10.08 11.17
CA ALA A 259 -7.94 10.09 11.73
C ALA A 259 -7.44 11.51 12.12
N GLY A 260 -8.34 12.43 12.46
CA GLY A 260 -8.02 13.84 12.67
C GLY A 260 -7.83 14.63 11.37
N ALA A 261 -7.47 15.91 11.49
CA ALA A 261 -7.51 16.88 10.39
C ALA A 261 -6.36 16.74 9.36
N SER A 262 -5.27 16.03 9.69
CA SER A 262 -4.06 16.02 8.86
C SER A 262 -4.05 14.93 7.78
N LEU A 263 -4.73 13.80 7.97
CA LEU A 263 -4.78 12.71 6.98
C LEU A 263 -6.22 12.19 6.92
N GLN A 264 -7.03 12.73 6.02
CA GLN A 264 -8.28 12.10 5.62
C GLN A 264 -8.13 11.58 4.20
N LEU A 265 -8.50 10.32 3.99
CA LEU A 265 -8.58 9.75 2.65
C LEU A 265 -9.71 10.44 1.89
N VAL A 266 -9.34 11.32 0.96
CA VAL A 266 -10.28 11.98 0.06
C VAL A 266 -10.61 11.01 -1.07
N PRO A 267 -11.89 10.83 -1.44
CA PRO A 267 -12.24 10.05 -2.64
C PRO A 267 -11.52 10.63 -3.86
N PHE A 268 -10.69 9.82 -4.50
CA PHE A 268 -9.95 10.22 -5.71
C PHE A 268 -10.85 10.29 -6.96
N ILE A 269 -12.11 9.89 -6.85
CA ILE A 269 -13.10 9.90 -7.93
C ILE A 269 -14.36 10.57 -7.38
N LYS A 270 -14.68 11.76 -7.89
CA LYS A 270 -16.05 12.28 -7.83
C LYS A 270 -16.83 11.56 -8.93
N HIS A 271 -17.93 10.92 -8.57
CA HIS A 271 -18.89 10.33 -9.52
C HIS A 271 -19.47 11.40 -10.44
#